data_AF-A0A2A4ZAH6-F1
#
_entry.id   AF-A0A2A4ZAH6-F1
#
_cell.length_a   1.000
_cell.length_b   1.000
_cell.length_c   1.000
_cell.angle_alpha   90.00
_cell.angle_beta   90.00
_cell.angle_gamma   90.00
#
_symmetry.space_group_name_H-M   'P 1'
#
loop_
_entity.id
_entity.type
_entity.pdbx_description
1 polymer ?
#
loop_
_entity_poly.entity_id
_entity_poly.type
_entity_poly.pdbx_seq_one_letter_code
_entity_poly.pdbx_strand_id
1 'polypeptide(L)'
;MLRLFCFLIAEVASDDRIASGEVAPPEGRLDCSDDQCLQFYKLGADTGQPVIFLHGLLDGIAGVQRLQSQFRKRGFRVYAPLRCGYGQSGPVPSSDRSIDVFIDQLETLIVRENLQRPIILGHRGGAAFAHIAARRLRDRVAGAVIVSGMGPVQKGRSRRLRPVLQPGNSLMLHWRARLEDHLGSYTVE
;
A
#
# COMPACT_ATOMS: atom_id res chain seq x y z
N MET A 1 8.13 25.72 -26.41
CA MET A 1 6.86 25.97 -25.69
C MET A 1 5.78 24.95 -26.06
N LEU A 2 5.28 24.88 -27.30
CA LEU A 2 4.17 23.97 -27.67
C LEU A 2 4.44 22.47 -27.37
N ARG A 3 5.63 21.96 -27.69
CA ARG A 3 5.99 20.54 -27.41
C ARG A 3 5.92 20.18 -25.92
N LEU A 4 6.37 21.07 -25.04
CA LEU A 4 6.30 20.87 -23.59
C LEU A 4 4.84 20.85 -23.12
N PHE A 5 4.01 21.77 -23.65
CA PHE A 5 2.59 21.82 -23.31
C PHE A 5 1.84 20.55 -23.76
N CYS A 6 2.06 20.09 -24.99
CA CYS A 6 1.49 18.83 -25.48
C CYS A 6 1.97 17.62 -24.66
N PHE A 7 3.24 17.59 -24.27
CA PHE A 7 3.78 16.54 -23.40
C PHE A 7 3.07 16.52 -22.04
N LEU A 8 2.89 17.67 -21.40
CA LEU A 8 2.21 17.76 -20.10
C LEU A 8 0.74 17.34 -20.19
N ILE A 9 0.03 17.71 -21.26
CA ILE A 9 -1.35 17.25 -21.48
C ILE A 9 -1.40 15.72 -21.64
N ALA A 10 -0.52 15.16 -22.46
CA ALA A 10 -0.45 13.72 -22.67
C ALA A 10 -0.11 12.97 -21.38
N GLU A 11 0.77 13.53 -20.55
CA GLU A 11 1.13 12.98 -19.25
C GLU A 11 -0.07 12.96 -18.28
N VAL A 12 -0.80 14.07 -18.17
CA VAL A 12 -2.03 14.14 -17.35
C VAL A 12 -3.07 13.14 -17.83
N ALA A 13 -3.31 13.06 -19.14
CA ALA A 13 -4.25 12.09 -19.70
C ALA A 13 -3.81 10.64 -19.42
N SER A 14 -2.51 10.35 -19.53
CA SER A 14 -1.97 9.04 -19.19
C SER A 14 -2.15 8.71 -17.70
N ASP A 15 -1.87 9.67 -16.81
CA ASP A 15 -2.05 9.50 -15.37
C ASP A 15 -3.52 9.18 -15.01
N ASP A 16 -4.48 9.85 -15.66
CA ASP A 16 -5.91 9.63 -15.42
C ASP A 16 -6.36 8.23 -15.91
N ARG A 17 -5.87 7.77 -17.06
CA ARG A 17 -6.14 6.43 -17.60
C ARG A 17 -5.56 5.32 -16.73
N ILE A 18 -4.37 5.53 -16.16
CA ILE A 18 -3.78 4.61 -15.18
C ILE A 18 -4.62 4.62 -13.89
N ALA A 19 -4.98 5.80 -13.39
CA ALA A 19 -5.74 5.94 -12.14
C ALA A 19 -7.13 5.32 -12.21
N SER A 20 -7.80 5.40 -13.36
CA SER A 20 -9.10 4.76 -13.62
C SER A 20 -8.99 3.25 -13.83
N GLY A 21 -7.80 2.75 -14.17
CA GLY A 21 -7.55 1.36 -14.51
C GLY A 21 -7.91 0.99 -15.95
N GLU A 22 -8.09 1.98 -16.82
CA GLU A 22 -8.21 1.76 -18.27
C GLU A 22 -6.92 1.18 -18.86
N VAL A 23 -5.76 1.58 -18.32
CA VAL A 23 -4.44 1.10 -18.74
C VAL A 23 -3.64 0.68 -17.50
N ALA A 24 -2.88 -0.41 -17.61
CA ALA A 24 -1.95 -0.82 -16.56
C ALA A 24 -0.77 0.16 -16.46
N PRO A 25 -0.23 0.42 -15.26
CA PRO A 25 1.01 1.19 -15.14
C PRO A 25 2.18 0.46 -15.85
N PRO A 26 3.25 1.18 -16.21
CA PRO A 26 4.48 0.56 -16.70
C PRO A 26 5.00 -0.49 -15.72
N GLU A 27 5.45 -1.62 -16.24
CA GLU A 27 6.00 -2.71 -15.44
C GLU A 27 7.52 -2.86 -15.65
N GLY A 28 8.16 -3.49 -14.67
CA GLY A 28 9.53 -3.95 -14.73
C GLY A 28 9.65 -5.33 -14.13
N ARG A 29 10.73 -6.02 -14.47
CA ARG A 29 11.05 -7.34 -13.96
C ARG A 29 12.52 -7.42 -13.58
N LEU A 30 12.79 -8.07 -12.45
CA LEU A 30 14.14 -8.39 -12.01
C LEU A 30 14.27 -9.90 -11.87
N ASP A 31 15.28 -10.47 -12.51
CA ASP A 31 15.69 -11.83 -12.22
C ASP A 31 16.54 -11.81 -10.94
N CYS A 32 16.08 -12.56 -9.96
CA CYS A 32 16.72 -12.76 -8.67
C CYS A 32 17.34 -14.18 -8.65
N SER A 33 17.94 -14.59 -7.53
CA SER A 33 18.55 -15.92 -7.40
C SER A 33 17.53 -17.06 -7.44
N ASP A 34 17.97 -18.26 -7.79
CA ASP A 34 17.22 -19.53 -7.68
C ASP A 34 15.84 -19.54 -8.37
N ASP A 35 15.80 -19.15 -9.66
CA ASP A 35 14.58 -19.06 -10.48
C ASP A 35 13.50 -18.11 -9.93
N GLN A 36 13.86 -17.27 -8.97
CA GLN A 36 12.96 -16.24 -8.45
C GLN A 36 13.02 -15.02 -9.37
N CYS A 37 11.87 -14.57 -9.87
CA CYS A 37 11.75 -13.28 -10.52
C CYS A 37 10.82 -12.37 -9.72
N LEU A 38 11.06 -11.06 -9.78
CA LEU A 38 10.24 -10.03 -9.16
C LEU A 38 9.64 -9.16 -10.26
N GLN A 39 8.32 -9.26 -10.46
CA GLN A 39 7.57 -8.26 -11.21
C GLN A 39 7.25 -7.07 -10.29
N PHE A 40 7.30 -5.87 -10.84
CA PHE A 40 6.87 -4.67 -10.15
C PHE A 40 6.29 -3.63 -11.11
N TYR A 41 5.40 -2.79 -10.61
CA TYR A 41 4.86 -1.66 -11.38
C TYR A 41 5.53 -0.34 -10.97
N LYS A 42 5.66 0.59 -11.93
CA LYS A 42 6.14 1.96 -11.75
C LYS A 42 4.96 2.92 -11.82
N LEU A 43 4.77 3.74 -10.79
CA LEU A 43 3.68 4.70 -10.66
C LEU A 43 4.20 6.07 -10.19
N GLY A 44 3.38 7.10 -10.34
CA GLY A 44 3.71 8.46 -9.95
C GLY A 44 4.69 9.14 -10.90
N ALA A 45 5.60 9.95 -10.35
CA ALA A 45 6.60 10.70 -11.11
C ALA A 45 7.75 9.80 -11.58
N ASP A 46 8.47 10.24 -12.62
CA ASP A 46 9.67 9.55 -13.11
C ASP A 46 10.91 9.83 -12.22
N THR A 47 10.88 10.94 -11.48
CA THR A 47 11.94 11.38 -10.56
C THR A 47 11.34 11.86 -9.23
N GLY A 48 12.19 12.02 -8.21
CA GLY A 48 11.80 12.46 -6.88
C GLY A 48 11.98 11.39 -5.82
N GLN A 49 11.28 11.50 -4.68
CA GLN A 49 11.44 10.60 -3.54
C GLN A 49 10.95 9.19 -3.91
N PRO A 50 11.82 8.16 -3.87
CA PRO A 50 11.38 6.82 -4.15
C PRO A 50 10.52 6.26 -3.01
N VAL A 51 9.47 5.54 -3.39
CA VAL A 51 8.57 4.82 -2.48
C VAL A 51 8.45 3.39 -2.97
N ILE A 52 8.58 2.41 -2.08
CA ILE A 52 8.30 1.01 -2.39
C ILE A 52 6.98 0.64 -1.71
N PHE A 53 5.95 0.33 -2.50
CA PHE A 53 4.63 -0.05 -2.01
C PHE A 53 4.51 -1.57 -1.87
N LEU A 54 4.12 -2.04 -0.68
CA LEU A 54 3.92 -3.45 -0.37
C LEU A 54 2.42 -3.73 -0.18
N HIS A 55 1.83 -4.46 -1.12
CA HIS A 55 0.39 -4.78 -1.16
C HIS A 55 -0.05 -5.77 -0.06
N GLY A 56 -1.34 -5.81 0.26
CA GLY A 56 -1.93 -6.87 1.10
C GLY A 56 -2.26 -8.16 0.32
N LEU A 57 -3.17 -8.98 0.85
CA LEU A 57 -3.48 -10.31 0.31
C LEU A 57 -4.23 -10.27 -1.03
N LEU A 58 -5.21 -9.36 -1.19
CA LEU A 58 -6.12 -9.36 -2.35
C LEU A 58 -6.19 -8.02 -3.09
N ASP A 59 -5.49 -7.01 -2.59
CA ASP A 59 -5.59 -5.63 -3.10
C ASP A 59 -4.67 -5.32 -4.28
N GLY A 60 -3.62 -6.11 -4.49
CA GLY A 60 -2.60 -5.85 -5.50
C GLY A 60 -2.14 -4.39 -5.45
N ILE A 61 -2.04 -3.73 -6.60
CA ILE A 61 -1.60 -2.32 -6.69
C ILE A 61 -2.77 -1.32 -6.73
N ALA A 62 -4.02 -1.77 -6.65
CA ALA A 62 -5.18 -0.92 -6.96
C ALA A 62 -5.23 0.37 -6.13
N GLY A 63 -4.83 0.31 -4.85
CA GLY A 63 -4.80 1.47 -3.97
C GLY A 63 -3.83 2.56 -4.43
N VAL A 64 -2.59 2.19 -4.80
CA VAL A 64 -1.59 3.15 -5.29
C VAL A 64 -1.84 3.56 -6.74
N GLN A 65 -2.44 2.68 -7.54
CA GLN A 65 -2.82 2.96 -8.91
C GLN A 65 -3.81 4.12 -9.00
N ARG A 66 -4.88 4.10 -8.18
CA ARG A 66 -5.84 5.21 -8.09
C ARG A 66 -5.22 6.55 -7.67
N LEU A 67 -4.02 6.52 -7.07
CA LEU A 67 -3.29 7.69 -6.62
C LEU A 67 -2.21 8.15 -7.59
N GLN A 68 -2.13 7.60 -8.81
CA GLN A 68 -1.13 7.92 -9.84
C GLN A 68 -0.86 9.43 -9.96
N SER A 69 -1.89 10.24 -10.28
CA SER A 69 -1.76 11.69 -10.43
C SER A 69 -1.29 12.39 -9.13
N GLN A 70 -1.71 11.88 -7.97
CA GLN A 70 -1.37 12.48 -6.68
C GLN A 70 0.09 12.23 -6.29
N PHE A 71 0.64 11.06 -6.64
CA PHE A 71 2.06 10.76 -6.47
C PHE A 71 2.91 11.59 -7.41
N ARG A 72 2.54 11.70 -8.69
CA ARG A 72 3.28 12.51 -9.67
C ARG A 72 3.37 13.97 -9.24
N LYS A 73 2.23 14.59 -8.92
CA LYS A 73 2.15 16.00 -8.47
C LYS A 73 2.98 16.30 -7.21
N ARG A 74 3.22 15.28 -6.36
CA ARG A 74 4.01 15.41 -5.13
C ARG A 74 5.47 14.97 -5.28
N GLY A 75 5.90 14.58 -6.47
CA GLY A 75 7.27 14.14 -6.72
C GLY A 75 7.62 12.80 -6.06
N PHE A 76 6.66 11.89 -5.99
CA PHE A 76 6.91 10.51 -5.55
C PHE A 76 6.97 9.58 -6.76
N ARG A 77 8.07 8.83 -6.87
CA ARG A 77 8.22 7.73 -7.81
C ARG A 77 8.00 6.40 -7.09
N VAL A 78 6.91 5.73 -7.40
CA VAL A 78 6.42 4.58 -6.63
C VAL A 78 6.73 3.29 -7.39
N TYR A 79 7.34 2.36 -6.68
CA TYR A 79 7.65 1.01 -7.13
C TYR A 79 6.75 0.04 -6.36
N ALA A 80 5.92 -0.70 -7.06
CA ALA A 80 4.96 -1.62 -6.45
C ALA A 80 5.31 -3.08 -6.81
N PRO A 81 6.28 -3.71 -6.12
CA PRO A 81 6.63 -5.11 -6.33
C PRO A 81 5.50 -6.05 -5.93
N LEU A 82 5.32 -7.10 -6.72
CA LEU A 82 4.42 -8.20 -6.44
C LEU A 82 5.20 -9.34 -5.81
N ARG A 83 4.74 -9.82 -4.64
CA ARG A 83 5.37 -10.97 -3.97
C ARG A 83 5.31 -12.23 -4.84
N CYS A 84 6.17 -13.20 -4.57
CA CYS A 84 6.11 -14.53 -5.18
C CYS A 84 4.68 -15.11 -5.08
N GLY A 85 4.21 -15.75 -6.15
CA GLY A 85 2.83 -16.22 -6.29
C GLY A 85 1.81 -15.16 -6.73
N TYR A 86 2.23 -13.91 -6.96
CA TYR A 86 1.38 -12.86 -7.52
C TYR A 86 1.90 -12.41 -8.89
N GLY A 87 0.97 -12.09 -9.78
CA GLY A 87 1.29 -11.62 -11.13
C GLY A 87 2.25 -12.58 -11.84
N GLN A 88 3.34 -12.02 -12.35
CA GLN A 88 4.41 -12.74 -13.05
C GLN A 88 5.67 -12.91 -12.17
N SER A 89 5.58 -12.66 -10.86
CA SER A 89 6.66 -13.00 -9.93
C SER A 89 6.79 -14.50 -9.76
N GLY A 90 7.98 -14.94 -9.33
CA GLY A 90 8.36 -16.35 -9.22
C GLY A 90 7.46 -17.17 -8.29
N PRO A 91 7.64 -18.51 -8.29
CA PRO A 91 6.86 -19.41 -7.46
C PRO A 91 7.06 -19.11 -5.97
N VAL A 92 6.01 -19.33 -5.18
CA VAL A 92 6.06 -19.13 -3.71
C VAL A 92 7.15 -20.04 -3.13
N PRO A 93 8.17 -19.47 -2.45
CA PRO A 93 9.16 -20.27 -1.73
C PRO A 93 8.51 -21.09 -0.60
N SER A 94 9.31 -21.91 0.08
CA SER A 94 8.86 -22.52 1.34
C SER A 94 8.34 -21.44 2.31
N SER A 95 7.32 -21.78 3.10
CA SER A 95 6.58 -20.81 3.93
C SER A 95 7.48 -20.10 4.95
N ASP A 96 8.49 -20.80 5.45
CA ASP A 96 9.53 -20.30 6.36
C ASP A 96 10.48 -19.29 5.69
N ARG A 97 10.69 -19.38 4.38
CA ARG A 97 11.59 -18.49 3.61
C ARG A 97 10.90 -17.37 2.85
N SER A 98 9.57 -17.44 2.69
CA SER A 98 8.79 -16.49 1.87
C SER A 98 9.02 -15.02 2.23
N ILE A 99 9.15 -14.70 3.52
CA ILE A 99 9.44 -13.32 3.96
C ILE A 99 10.86 -12.94 3.57
N ASP A 100 11.84 -13.79 3.90
CA ASP A 100 13.24 -13.44 3.70
C ASP A 100 13.59 -13.27 2.22
N VAL A 101 13.11 -14.18 1.36
CA VAL A 101 13.25 -14.07 -0.09
C VAL A 101 12.68 -12.74 -0.59
N PHE A 102 11.50 -12.34 -0.11
CA PHE A 102 10.91 -11.08 -0.55
C PHE A 102 11.72 -9.86 -0.08
N ILE A 103 12.27 -9.86 1.14
CA ILE A 103 13.12 -8.76 1.60
C ILE A 103 14.41 -8.66 0.77
N ASP A 104 15.01 -9.80 0.40
CA ASP A 104 16.22 -9.85 -0.44
C ASP A 104 15.92 -9.34 -1.87
N GLN A 105 14.72 -9.66 -2.39
CA GLN A 105 14.21 -9.09 -3.64
C GLN A 105 14.00 -7.58 -3.55
N LEU A 106 13.52 -7.05 -2.41
CA LEU A 106 13.41 -5.60 -2.20
C LEU A 106 14.79 -4.93 -2.19
N GLU A 107 15.79 -5.54 -1.55
CA GLU A 107 17.16 -5.01 -1.60
C GLU A 107 17.72 -5.02 -3.03
N THR A 108 17.46 -6.07 -3.79
CA THR A 108 17.82 -6.16 -5.21
C THR A 108 17.14 -5.06 -6.02
N LEU A 109 15.84 -4.80 -5.78
CA LEU A 109 15.11 -3.71 -6.40
C LEU A 109 15.72 -2.34 -6.07
N ILE A 110 16.08 -2.10 -4.81
CA ILE A 110 16.73 -0.85 -4.37
C ILE A 110 18.04 -0.63 -5.13
N VAL A 111 18.87 -1.67 -5.28
CA VAL A 111 20.15 -1.59 -5.98
C VAL A 111 19.94 -1.37 -7.48
N ARG A 112 19.14 -2.22 -8.13
CA ARG A 112 18.96 -2.25 -9.58
C ARG A 112 18.29 -0.99 -10.13
N GLU A 113 17.31 -0.45 -9.42
CA GLU A 113 16.62 0.79 -9.79
C GLU A 113 17.30 2.05 -9.20
N ASN A 114 18.46 1.87 -8.54
CA ASN A 114 19.24 2.94 -7.92
C ASN A 114 18.38 3.84 -7.02
N LEU A 115 17.62 3.22 -6.11
CA LEU A 115 16.70 3.91 -5.21
C LEU A 115 17.46 4.47 -4.02
N GLN A 116 17.60 5.79 -3.97
CA GLN A 116 18.25 6.48 -2.86
C GLN A 116 17.27 6.60 -1.68
N ARG A 117 17.52 5.82 -0.62
CA ARG A 117 16.74 5.82 0.63
C ARG A 117 15.21 5.83 0.42
N PRO A 118 14.62 4.81 -0.21
CA PRO A 118 13.17 4.77 -0.41
C PRO A 118 12.39 4.71 0.90
N ILE A 119 11.17 5.23 0.85
CA ILE A 119 10.16 5.04 1.90
C ILE A 119 9.43 3.72 1.61
N ILE A 120 9.34 2.84 2.62
CA ILE A 120 8.55 1.62 2.48
C ILE A 120 7.10 1.91 2.89
N LEU A 121 6.15 1.78 1.98
CA LEU A 121 4.72 1.95 2.22
C LEU A 121 4.03 0.59 2.29
N GLY A 122 3.77 0.09 3.50
CA GLY A 122 3.09 -1.18 3.72
C GLY A 122 1.60 -1.01 3.96
N HIS A 123 0.78 -1.80 3.28
CA HIS A 123 -0.68 -1.78 3.43
C HIS A 123 -1.24 -3.15 3.79
N ARG A 124 -2.07 -3.22 4.85
CA ARG A 124 -2.72 -4.45 5.32
C ARG A 124 -1.71 -5.59 5.49
N GLY A 125 -1.83 -6.69 4.74
CA GLY A 125 -0.88 -7.80 4.77
C GLY A 125 0.56 -7.38 4.49
N GLY A 126 0.76 -6.37 3.64
CA GLY A 126 2.08 -5.78 3.34
C GLY A 126 2.72 -5.04 4.53
N ALA A 127 1.96 -4.73 5.58
CA ALA A 127 2.47 -4.07 6.77
C ALA A 127 3.54 -4.89 7.51
N ALA A 128 3.36 -6.22 7.60
CA ALA A 128 4.33 -7.10 8.25
C ALA A 128 5.66 -7.09 7.49
N PHE A 129 5.60 -7.19 6.16
CA PHE A 129 6.77 -7.09 5.29
C PHE A 129 7.44 -5.72 5.40
N ALA A 130 6.66 -4.63 5.43
CA ALA A 130 7.20 -3.28 5.57
C ALA A 130 7.94 -3.08 6.89
N HIS A 131 7.39 -3.60 7.99
CA HIS A 131 8.03 -3.55 9.30
C HIS A 131 9.36 -4.32 9.31
N ILE A 132 9.38 -5.53 8.75
CA ILE A 132 10.58 -6.35 8.68
C ILE A 132 11.62 -5.72 7.74
N ALA A 133 11.20 -5.22 6.58
CA ALA A 133 12.04 -4.50 5.62
C ALA A 133 12.70 -3.28 6.26
N ALA A 134 11.92 -2.44 6.96
CA ALA A 134 12.43 -1.26 7.63
C ALA A 134 13.52 -1.58 8.67
N ARG A 135 13.41 -2.74 9.33
CA ARG A 135 14.41 -3.21 10.30
C ARG A 135 15.65 -3.82 9.62
N ARG A 136 15.45 -4.73 8.67
CA ARG A 136 16.55 -5.44 7.98
C ARG A 136 17.33 -4.51 7.04
N LEU A 137 16.65 -3.59 6.37
CA LEU A 137 17.22 -2.66 5.38
C LEU A 137 17.36 -1.24 5.95
N ARG A 138 17.46 -1.09 7.27
CA ARG A 138 17.46 0.20 8.00
C ARG A 138 18.44 1.25 7.45
N ASP A 139 19.60 0.81 6.97
CA ASP A 139 20.64 1.70 6.44
C ASP A 139 20.40 2.04 4.94
N ARG A 140 19.46 1.36 4.29
CA ARG A 140 19.10 1.52 2.88
C ARG A 140 17.79 2.27 2.67
N VAL A 141 16.94 2.41 3.69
CA VAL A 141 15.61 3.06 3.58
C VAL A 141 15.54 4.39 4.34
N ALA A 142 14.62 5.27 3.96
CA ALA A 142 14.31 6.49 4.70
C ALA A 142 13.45 6.21 5.94
N GLY A 143 12.65 5.14 5.89
CA GLY A 143 11.72 4.75 6.94
C GLY A 143 10.55 3.97 6.35
N ALA A 144 9.53 3.73 7.17
CA ALA A 144 8.31 3.06 6.74
C ALA A 144 7.05 3.81 7.17
N VAL A 145 6.06 3.79 6.28
CA VAL A 145 4.67 4.18 6.53
C VAL A 145 3.84 2.90 6.49
N ILE A 146 3.12 2.63 7.58
CA ILE A 146 2.33 1.41 7.73
C ILE A 146 0.86 1.78 7.87
N VAL A 147 0.03 1.29 6.95
CA VAL A 147 -1.41 1.52 6.92
C VAL A 147 -2.14 0.21 7.20
N SER A 148 -3.05 0.23 8.17
CA SER A 148 -3.80 -0.96 8.61
C SER A 148 -2.88 -2.13 9.00
N GLY A 149 -1.79 -1.81 9.71
CA GLY A 149 -0.84 -2.80 10.18
C GLY A 149 -1.30 -3.56 11.42
N MET A 150 -0.64 -4.69 11.68
CA MET A 150 -0.82 -5.44 12.91
C MET A 150 0.26 -5.01 13.91
N GLY A 151 -0.17 -4.33 14.97
CA GLY A 151 0.69 -3.89 16.06
C GLY A 151 -0.13 -3.68 17.33
N PRO A 152 0.50 -3.74 18.52
CA PRO A 152 -0.22 -3.55 19.77
C PRO A 152 -0.84 -2.15 19.81
N VAL A 153 -2.12 -2.07 20.15
CA VAL A 153 -2.78 -0.78 20.35
C VAL A 153 -2.30 -0.17 21.66
N GLN A 154 -1.46 0.85 21.56
CA GLN A 154 -1.05 1.64 22.72
C GLN A 154 -2.30 2.21 23.40
N LYS A 155 -2.41 2.05 24.72
CA LYS A 155 -3.58 2.45 25.53
C LYS A 155 -4.89 1.73 25.19
N GLY A 156 -4.85 0.54 24.58
CA GLY A 156 -6.07 -0.23 24.32
C GLY A 156 -6.92 -0.54 25.55
N ARG A 157 -6.31 -0.54 26.74
CA ARG A 157 -6.99 -0.68 28.05
C ARG A 157 -7.53 0.64 28.64
N SER A 158 -7.33 1.78 27.98
CA SER A 158 -7.80 3.08 28.47
C SER A 158 -9.33 3.17 28.43
N ARG A 159 -9.95 3.95 29.33
CA ARG A 159 -11.41 4.16 29.33
C ARG A 159 -11.96 4.58 27.97
N ARG A 160 -11.19 5.37 27.20
CA ARG A 160 -11.58 5.87 25.87
C ARG A 160 -11.56 4.80 24.78
N LEU A 161 -10.57 3.91 24.79
CA LEU A 161 -10.39 2.91 23.71
C LEU A 161 -10.94 1.52 24.07
N ARG A 162 -11.16 1.26 25.36
CA ARG A 162 -11.64 -0.03 25.87
C ARG A 162 -12.96 -0.48 25.24
N PRO A 163 -13.98 0.38 25.02
CA PRO A 163 -15.20 -0.05 24.34
C PRO A 163 -14.94 -0.52 22.91
N VAL A 164 -14.06 0.16 22.16
CA VAL A 164 -13.81 -0.17 20.74
C VAL A 164 -13.02 -1.48 20.56
N LEU A 165 -12.19 -1.84 21.53
CA LEU A 165 -11.17 -2.89 21.38
C LEU A 165 -11.43 -4.17 22.20
N GLN A 166 -12.53 -4.23 22.96
CA GLN A 166 -12.92 -5.44 23.69
C GLN A 166 -14.27 -5.96 23.17
N PRO A 167 -14.47 -7.29 23.07
CA PRO A 167 -15.80 -7.86 22.85
C PRO A 167 -16.73 -7.43 24.00
N GLY A 168 -17.93 -6.93 23.69
CA GLY A 168 -18.93 -6.61 24.71
C GLY A 168 -19.56 -5.21 24.67
N ASN A 169 -19.51 -4.49 23.54
CA ASN A 169 -20.42 -3.35 23.39
C ASN A 169 -21.82 -3.87 23.07
N SER A 170 -22.63 -4.10 24.09
CA SER A 170 -24.07 -4.25 23.94
C SER A 170 -24.66 -2.85 23.79
N LEU A 171 -25.05 -2.46 22.58
CA LEU A 171 -25.86 -1.26 22.36
C LEU A 171 -27.32 -1.62 22.64
N MET A 172 -27.90 -1.03 23.69
CA MET A 172 -29.32 -1.18 23.96
C MET A 172 -30.07 -0.01 23.33
N LEU A 173 -30.71 -0.25 22.20
CA LEU A 173 -31.55 0.74 21.54
C LEU A 173 -32.99 0.59 22.05
N HIS A 174 -33.40 1.50 22.92
CA HIS A 174 -34.81 1.65 23.24
C HIS A 174 -35.46 2.54 22.20
N TRP A 175 -36.07 1.90 21.21
CA TRP A 175 -36.92 2.57 20.23
C TRP A 175 -38.39 2.44 20.62
N ARG A 176 -39.11 3.57 20.69
CA ARG A 176 -40.57 3.59 20.86
C ARG A 176 -41.19 4.05 19.54
N ALA A 177 -41.83 3.13 18.83
CA ALA A 177 -42.72 3.46 17.72
C ALA A 177 -43.97 4.20 18.23
N ARG A 178 -44.59 5.07 17.41
CA ARG A 178 -46.01 4.91 16.99
C ARG A 178 -46.61 6.08 16.20
N LEU A 179 -47.46 5.67 15.24
CA LEU A 179 -48.63 6.28 14.57
C LEU A 179 -48.56 7.76 14.11
N GLU A 180 -49.43 8.10 13.17
CA GLU A 180 -49.22 9.01 12.03
C GLU A 180 -48.76 10.44 12.34
N ASP A 181 -48.88 10.94 13.57
CA ASP A 181 -48.80 12.38 13.85
C ASP A 181 -47.55 12.88 14.63
N HIS A 182 -46.56 12.03 14.96
CA HIS A 182 -45.35 12.48 15.68
C HIS A 182 -44.03 11.82 15.21
N LEU A 183 -42.95 12.61 15.15
CA LEU A 183 -41.59 12.11 14.91
C LEU A 183 -41.12 11.30 16.13
N GLY A 184 -40.82 10.01 15.92
CA GLY A 184 -40.36 9.11 16.97
C GLY A 184 -39.09 9.59 17.68
N SER A 185 -38.92 9.20 18.94
CA SER A 185 -37.70 9.46 19.72
C SER A 185 -36.92 8.17 19.95
N TYR A 186 -35.60 8.30 20.08
CA TYR A 186 -34.71 7.20 20.47
C TYR A 186 -33.82 7.66 21.61
N THR A 187 -33.41 6.70 22.45
CA THR A 187 -32.40 6.90 23.49
C THR A 187 -31.35 5.81 23.32
N VAL A 188 -30.08 6.20 23.38
CA VAL A 188 -28.94 5.28 23.24
C VAL A 188 -28.21 5.28 24.58
N GLU A 189 -28.06 4.09 25.17
CA GLU A 189 -27.25 3.85 26.38
C GLU A 189 -26.14 2.83 26.09
#